data_AF-A0A7C7Q3R3-F1
#
_entry.id   AF-A0A7C7Q3R3-F1
#
_cell.length_a   1.000
_cell.length_b   1.000
_cell.length_c   1.000
_cell.angle_alpha   90.00
_cell.angle_beta   90.00
_cell.angle_gamma   90.00
#
_symmetry.space_group_name_H-M   'P 1'
#
loop_
_entity.id
_entity.type
_entity.pdbx_description
1 polymer ?
#
loop_
_entity_poly.entity_id
_entity_poly.type
_entity_poly.pdbx_seq_one_letter_code
_entity_poly.pdbx_strand_id
1 'polypeptide(L)'
;VPTAAKPKAQVLATPAVRKLARELGVDLATIQGTGPGGRITEEDVRRAAKPRVEAAPAATVAEAKPVQRIPIKGLRRIIADHLTTAKNRAALVTIFDYADASALISLRESLKPRAEELGVKITYLPIIMKLLVPVLRQYPMVNANVDDEKGEVILFQECNIGVAVDAPEGLTVPVVKNVESKDVFTLARELEQLSEKARQGKLSLDDVRGGTFSITNYGAIGGLRGTPIINYPEVAILGTGRIEKRPVVVGDEITVRPIMELALTADHRIVDGGYMSGFLNTLKKYIENPGYAAMV
;
A
#
# COMPACT_ATOMS: atom_id res chain seq x y z
N VAL A 1 -40.21 -71.20 2.73
CA VAL A 1 -41.45 -71.06 1.94
C VAL A 1 -41.13 -70.19 0.72
N PRO A 2 -41.43 -70.61 -0.52
CA PRO A 2 -40.96 -69.95 -1.73
C PRO A 2 -41.73 -68.64 -2.00
N THR A 3 -41.02 -67.64 -2.54
CA THR A 3 -41.55 -66.32 -2.90
C THR A 3 -42.46 -66.44 -4.13
N ALA A 4 -43.75 -66.14 -3.97
CA ALA A 4 -44.70 -66.08 -5.08
C ALA A 4 -44.40 -64.87 -5.97
N ALA A 5 -44.15 -65.11 -7.25
CA ALA A 5 -43.97 -64.07 -8.26
C ALA A 5 -45.28 -63.30 -8.47
N LYS A 6 -45.24 -61.96 -8.34
CA LYS A 6 -46.38 -61.09 -8.67
C LYS A 6 -46.71 -61.20 -10.18
N PRO A 7 -47.99 -61.28 -10.58
CA PRO A 7 -48.37 -61.36 -11.99
C PRO A 7 -47.97 -60.08 -12.72
N LYS A 8 -47.28 -60.21 -13.86
CA LYS A 8 -46.96 -59.07 -14.73
C LYS A 8 -48.27 -58.47 -15.23
N ALA A 9 -48.63 -57.28 -14.73
CA ALA A 9 -49.76 -56.51 -15.24
C ALA A 9 -49.62 -56.34 -16.75
N GLN A 10 -50.63 -56.77 -17.50
CA GLN A 10 -50.61 -56.69 -18.96
C GLN A 10 -50.65 -55.21 -19.36
N VAL A 11 -49.50 -54.67 -19.78
CA VAL A 11 -49.38 -53.28 -20.21
C VAL A 11 -50.24 -53.08 -21.46
N LEU A 12 -51.36 -52.38 -21.33
CA LEU A 12 -52.29 -52.10 -22.42
C LEU A 12 -51.77 -50.91 -23.23
N ALA A 13 -50.93 -51.19 -24.23
CA ALA A 13 -50.33 -50.19 -25.11
C ALA A 13 -50.26 -50.71 -26.56
N THR A 14 -50.51 -49.85 -27.53
CA THR A 14 -50.42 -50.18 -28.97
C THR A 14 -48.96 -50.39 -29.40
N PRO A 15 -48.71 -51.09 -30.52
CA PRO A 15 -47.35 -51.33 -31.02
C PRO A 15 -46.53 -50.05 -31.25
N ALA A 16 -47.18 -48.96 -31.69
CA ALA A 16 -46.55 -47.65 -31.89
C ALA A 16 -46.06 -47.05 -30.57
N VAL A 17 -46.89 -47.07 -29.52
CA VAL A 17 -46.54 -46.59 -28.16
C VAL A 17 -45.39 -47.41 -27.56
N ARG A 18 -45.37 -48.74 -27.77
CA ARG A 18 -44.27 -49.62 -27.32
C ARG A 18 -42.96 -49.39 -28.06
N LYS A 19 -43.00 -48.98 -29.33
CA LYS A 19 -41.82 -48.58 -30.08
C LYS A 19 -41.29 -47.25 -29.57
N LEU A 20 -42.16 -46.25 -29.41
CA LEU A 20 -41.82 -44.93 -28.90
C LEU A 20 -41.21 -44.98 -27.49
N ALA A 21 -41.75 -45.81 -26.60
CA ALA A 21 -41.21 -45.97 -25.25
C ALA A 21 -39.81 -46.59 -25.24
N ARG A 22 -39.52 -47.54 -26.13
CA ARG A 22 -38.18 -48.11 -26.29
C ARG A 22 -37.18 -47.08 -26.85
N GLU A 23 -37.61 -46.28 -27.82
CA GLU A 23 -36.77 -45.22 -28.40
C GLU A 23 -36.43 -44.13 -27.38
N LEU A 24 -37.38 -43.80 -26.49
CA LEU A 24 -37.19 -42.79 -25.44
C LEU A 24 -36.66 -43.35 -24.12
N GLY A 25 -36.36 -44.66 -24.05
CA GLY A 25 -35.79 -45.31 -22.87
C GLY A 25 -36.75 -45.38 -21.66
N VAL A 26 -38.06 -45.36 -21.88
CA VAL A 26 -39.08 -45.27 -20.83
C VAL A 26 -39.73 -46.62 -20.57
N ASP A 27 -39.78 -47.05 -19.31
CA ASP A 27 -40.49 -48.28 -18.93
C ASP A 27 -42.00 -48.05 -18.81
N LEU A 28 -42.77 -48.61 -19.74
CA LEU A 28 -44.23 -48.54 -19.76
C LEU A 28 -44.91 -49.10 -18.51
N ALA A 29 -44.27 -50.01 -17.77
CA ALA A 29 -44.84 -50.54 -16.52
C ALA A 29 -44.88 -49.48 -15.41
N THR A 30 -44.12 -48.39 -15.54
CA THR A 30 -44.05 -47.28 -14.58
C THR A 30 -45.00 -46.13 -14.89
N ILE A 31 -45.74 -46.23 -16.01
CA ILE A 31 -46.65 -45.19 -16.49
C ILE A 31 -48.09 -45.61 -16.24
N GLN A 32 -48.87 -44.71 -15.64
CA GLN A 32 -50.32 -44.84 -15.60
C GLN A 32 -50.92 -44.28 -16.91
N GLY A 33 -51.54 -45.15 -17.71
CA GLY A 33 -52.15 -44.77 -18.98
C GLY A 33 -53.41 -43.95 -18.81
N THR A 34 -53.56 -42.89 -19.60
CA THR A 34 -54.72 -41.97 -19.53
C THR A 34 -55.76 -42.20 -20.62
N GLY A 35 -55.52 -43.15 -21.53
CA GLY A 35 -56.42 -43.47 -22.63
C GLY A 35 -57.63 -44.33 -22.23
N PRO A 36 -58.61 -44.50 -23.15
CA PRO A 36 -59.83 -45.28 -22.90
C PRO A 36 -59.51 -46.70 -22.42
N GLY A 37 -60.08 -47.09 -21.28
CA GLY A 37 -59.82 -48.39 -20.63
C GLY A 37 -58.46 -48.51 -19.94
N GLY A 38 -57.80 -47.39 -19.61
CA GLY A 38 -56.50 -47.37 -18.93
C GLY A 38 -55.31 -47.65 -19.86
N ARG A 39 -55.49 -47.48 -21.18
CA ARG A 39 -54.43 -47.68 -22.18
C ARG A 39 -53.40 -46.56 -22.10
N ILE A 40 -52.13 -46.92 -22.25
CA ILE A 40 -51.04 -45.95 -22.33
C ILE A 40 -51.02 -45.34 -23.74
N THR A 41 -51.05 -44.01 -23.80
CA THR A 41 -51.02 -43.23 -25.05
C THR A 41 -49.60 -42.73 -25.36
N GLU A 42 -49.38 -42.22 -26.58
CA GLU A 42 -48.08 -41.64 -26.95
C GLU A 42 -47.74 -40.39 -26.12
N GLU A 43 -48.74 -39.61 -25.73
CA GLU A 43 -48.56 -38.43 -24.88
C GLU A 43 -48.08 -38.81 -23.48
N ASP A 44 -48.57 -39.91 -22.92
CA ASP A 44 -48.13 -40.41 -21.60
C ASP A 44 -46.64 -40.79 -21.63
N VAL A 45 -46.19 -41.44 -22.71
CA VAL A 45 -44.79 -41.81 -22.91
C VAL A 45 -43.91 -40.58 -23.10
N ARG A 46 -44.34 -39.60 -23.91
CA ARG A 46 -43.59 -38.36 -24.12
C ARG A 46 -43.51 -37.51 -22.85
N ARG A 47 -44.56 -37.53 -22.02
CA ARG A 47 -44.57 -36.86 -20.71
C ARG A 47 -43.60 -37.50 -19.73
N ALA A 48 -43.53 -38.82 -19.70
CA ALA A 48 -42.58 -39.56 -18.87
C ALA A 48 -41.12 -39.45 -19.38
N ALA A 49 -40.92 -39.28 -20.69
CA ALA A 49 -39.61 -39.09 -21.30
C ALA A 49 -39.03 -37.68 -21.09
N LYS A 50 -39.86 -36.68 -20.74
CA LYS A 50 -39.34 -35.37 -20.37
C LYS A 50 -38.66 -35.49 -19.01
N PRO A 51 -37.38 -35.09 -18.87
CA PRO A 51 -36.74 -35.08 -17.56
C PRO A 51 -37.58 -34.20 -16.65
N ARG A 52 -38.20 -34.81 -15.64
CA ARG A 52 -38.70 -34.08 -14.50
C ARG A 52 -37.46 -33.43 -13.91
N VAL A 53 -37.33 -32.11 -14.07
CA VAL A 53 -36.41 -31.34 -13.25
C VAL A 53 -36.99 -31.47 -11.85
N GLU A 54 -36.62 -32.54 -11.16
CA GLU A 54 -36.62 -32.53 -9.71
C GLU A 54 -35.77 -31.33 -9.36
N ALA A 55 -36.42 -30.31 -8.80
CA ALA A 55 -35.71 -29.20 -8.20
C ALA A 55 -34.73 -29.86 -7.23
N ALA A 56 -33.45 -29.83 -7.58
CA ALA A 56 -32.38 -30.17 -6.65
C ALA A 56 -32.71 -29.43 -5.35
N PRO A 57 -32.60 -30.08 -4.17
CA PRO A 57 -32.82 -29.38 -2.92
C PRO A 57 -32.00 -28.11 -2.99
N ALA A 58 -32.67 -26.96 -2.93
CA ALA A 58 -32.04 -25.66 -3.04
C ALA A 58 -30.82 -25.72 -2.14
N ALA A 59 -29.62 -25.64 -2.72
CA ALA A 59 -28.40 -25.59 -1.96
C ALA A 59 -28.65 -24.53 -0.88
N THR A 60 -28.66 -24.95 0.38
CA THR A 60 -28.83 -24.04 1.50
C THR A 60 -27.79 -22.97 1.29
N VAL A 61 -28.24 -21.77 0.89
CA VAL A 61 -27.39 -20.61 0.75
C VAL A 61 -26.83 -20.43 2.14
N ALA A 62 -25.58 -20.84 2.34
CA ALA A 62 -24.91 -20.73 3.62
C ALA A 62 -25.13 -19.28 4.08
N GLU A 63 -25.77 -19.11 5.24
CA GLU A 63 -26.05 -17.78 5.78
C GLU A 63 -24.75 -16.98 5.72
N ALA A 64 -24.74 -15.93 4.91
CA ALA A 64 -23.56 -15.11 4.75
C ALA A 64 -23.21 -14.57 6.13
N LYS A 65 -22.01 -14.94 6.61
CA LYS A 65 -21.53 -14.50 7.93
C LYS A 65 -21.72 -12.98 8.05
N PRO A 66 -22.16 -12.46 9.21
CA PRO A 66 -22.39 -11.05 9.37
C PRO A 66 -21.13 -10.25 8.99
N VAL A 67 -21.27 -9.38 7.99
CA VAL A 67 -20.19 -8.51 7.48
C VAL A 67 -20.27 -7.16 8.17
N GLN A 68 -19.20 -6.76 8.85
CA GLN A 68 -19.08 -5.40 9.37
C GLN A 68 -18.70 -4.44 8.24
N ARG A 69 -19.48 -3.37 8.08
CA ARG A 69 -19.23 -2.30 7.08
C ARG A 69 -18.85 -1.01 7.80
N ILE A 70 -17.62 -0.55 7.59
CA ILE A 70 -17.11 0.70 8.17
C ILE A 70 -16.96 1.72 7.03
N PRO A 71 -17.72 2.82 7.03
CA PRO A 71 -17.61 3.82 5.97
C PRO A 71 -16.34 4.67 6.11
N ILE A 72 -15.72 5.02 4.98
CA ILE A 72 -14.62 5.99 4.92
C ILE A 72 -15.22 7.40 4.95
N LYS A 73 -14.96 8.15 6.03
CA LYS A 73 -15.50 9.50 6.27
C LYS A 73 -14.43 10.44 6.82
N GLY A 74 -14.73 11.74 6.86
CA GLY A 74 -13.90 12.76 7.51
C GLY A 74 -12.47 12.79 6.98
N LEU A 75 -11.49 12.92 7.88
CA LEU A 75 -10.07 12.99 7.53
C LEU A 75 -9.61 11.78 6.68
N ARG A 76 -10.12 10.57 6.97
CA ARG A 76 -9.74 9.37 6.22
C ARG A 76 -10.22 9.42 4.76
N ARG A 77 -11.35 10.06 4.45
CA ARG A 77 -11.78 10.32 3.08
C ARG A 77 -10.81 11.27 2.38
N ILE A 78 -10.47 12.39 3.04
CA ILE A 78 -9.55 13.40 2.50
C ILE A 78 -8.19 12.78 2.19
N ILE A 79 -7.64 11.98 3.10
CA ILE A 79 -6.38 11.26 2.89
C ILE A 79 -6.49 10.30 1.69
N ALA A 80 -7.58 9.53 1.59
CA ALA A 80 -7.77 8.60 0.48
C ALA A 80 -7.83 9.32 -0.88
N ASP A 81 -8.53 10.45 -0.94
CA ASP A 81 -8.65 11.26 -2.16
C ASP A 81 -7.29 11.90 -2.53
N HIS A 82 -6.52 12.36 -1.53
CA HIS A 82 -5.16 12.91 -1.71
C HIS A 82 -4.19 11.86 -2.27
N LEU A 83 -4.14 10.67 -1.66
CA LEU A 83 -3.29 9.57 -2.13
C LEU A 83 -3.69 9.07 -3.52
N THR A 84 -4.99 9.04 -3.81
CA THR A 84 -5.50 8.70 -5.14
C THR A 84 -5.07 9.74 -6.17
N THR A 85 -5.12 11.03 -5.81
CA THR A 85 -4.64 12.13 -6.66
C THR A 85 -3.16 11.99 -6.95
N ALA A 86 -2.32 11.78 -5.94
CA ALA A 86 -0.88 11.57 -6.12
C ALA A 86 -0.59 10.41 -7.08
N LYS A 87 -1.28 9.27 -6.91
CA LYS A 87 -1.08 8.08 -7.75
C LYS A 87 -1.57 8.24 -9.19
N ASN A 88 -2.64 9.02 -9.41
CA ASN A 88 -3.21 9.21 -10.73
C ASN A 88 -2.53 10.33 -11.51
N ARG A 89 -1.96 11.33 -10.82
CA ARG A 89 -1.32 12.47 -11.46
C ARG A 89 0.18 12.26 -11.68
N ALA A 90 0.89 11.65 -10.73
CA ALA A 90 2.33 11.42 -10.85
C ALA A 90 2.67 10.03 -11.40
N ALA A 91 3.72 9.94 -12.22
CA ALA A 91 4.29 8.68 -12.66
C ALA A 91 5.31 8.19 -11.62
N LEU A 92 4.82 7.65 -10.50
CA LEU A 92 5.69 7.31 -9.37
C LEU A 92 6.69 6.20 -9.70
N VAL A 93 7.96 6.46 -9.44
CA VAL A 93 9.04 5.47 -9.46
C VAL A 93 9.79 5.52 -8.14
N THR A 94 10.17 4.36 -7.61
CA THR A 94 11.00 4.26 -6.40
C THR A 94 12.34 3.62 -6.75
N ILE A 95 13.42 4.23 -6.29
CA ILE A 95 14.74 3.60 -6.25
C ILE A 95 15.17 3.37 -4.80
N PHE A 96 16.03 2.37 -4.61
CA PHE A 96 16.51 1.97 -3.29
C PHE A 96 18.03 1.98 -3.25
N ASP A 97 18.58 2.36 -2.10
CA ASP A 97 19.98 2.16 -1.75
C ASP A 97 20.06 1.92 -0.24
N TYR A 98 21.26 1.80 0.29
CA TYR A 98 21.54 1.74 1.71
C TYR A 98 22.81 2.51 2.04
N ALA A 99 22.93 2.95 3.28
CA ALA A 99 24.11 3.65 3.79
C ALA A 99 24.65 2.95 5.03
N ASP A 100 25.97 2.90 5.18
CA ASP A 100 26.60 2.59 6.47
C ASP A 100 26.34 3.74 7.46
N ALA A 101 25.50 3.48 8.44
CA ALA A 101 25.09 4.46 9.44
C ALA A 101 26.10 4.60 10.60
N SER A 102 27.27 3.97 10.55
CA SER A 102 28.26 3.98 11.63
C SER A 102 28.61 5.41 12.05
N ALA A 103 28.98 6.26 11.09
CA ALA A 103 29.35 7.65 11.38
C ALA A 103 28.15 8.50 11.82
N LEU A 104 26.96 8.25 11.27
CA LEU A 104 25.70 8.88 11.71
C LEU A 104 25.37 8.54 13.18
N ILE A 105 25.57 7.28 13.58
CA ILE A 105 25.43 6.84 14.97
C ILE A 105 26.43 7.58 15.86
N SER A 106 27.71 7.56 15.51
CA SER A 106 28.75 8.25 16.27
C SER A 106 28.46 9.75 16.43
N LEU A 107 28.03 10.43 15.36
CA LEU A 107 27.65 11.85 15.41
C LEU A 107 26.47 12.08 16.36
N ARG A 108 25.43 11.26 16.29
CA ARG A 108 24.29 11.39 17.21
C ARG A 108 24.75 11.22 18.67
N GLU A 109 25.58 10.22 18.94
CA GLU A 109 26.11 9.98 20.29
C GLU A 109 26.96 11.16 20.79
N SER A 110 27.78 11.78 19.94
CA SER A 110 28.56 12.96 20.34
C SER A 110 27.69 14.21 20.59
N LEU A 111 26.51 14.31 19.95
CA LEU A 111 25.58 15.41 20.14
C LEU A 111 24.70 15.24 21.39
N LYS A 112 24.58 14.03 21.94
CA LYS A 112 23.69 13.76 23.09
C LYS A 112 23.95 14.62 24.32
N PRO A 113 25.20 14.78 24.82
CA PRO A 113 25.44 15.58 26.03
C PRO A 113 24.93 17.01 25.88
N ARG A 114 25.21 17.64 24.72
CA ARG A 114 24.71 18.98 24.43
C ARG A 114 23.20 19.03 24.26
N ALA A 115 22.59 17.99 23.67
CA ALA A 115 21.14 17.90 23.54
C ALA A 115 20.46 17.82 24.93
N GLU A 116 21.04 17.06 25.86
CA GLU A 116 20.57 16.92 27.24
C GLU A 116 20.65 18.25 28.00
N GLU A 117 21.75 18.99 27.89
CA GLU A 117 21.90 20.35 28.45
C GLU A 117 20.82 21.31 27.93
N LEU A 118 20.44 21.17 26.66
CA LEU A 118 19.43 22.00 26.01
C LEU A 118 17.99 21.51 26.23
N GLY A 119 17.81 20.38 26.92
CA GLY A 119 16.50 19.76 27.16
C GLY A 119 15.82 19.26 25.87
N VAL A 120 16.60 18.83 24.87
CA VAL A 120 16.08 18.39 23.56
C VAL A 120 16.48 16.93 23.31
N LYS A 121 15.55 16.13 22.79
CA LYS A 121 15.83 14.75 22.39
C LYS A 121 16.40 14.69 20.97
N ILE A 122 17.69 14.42 20.84
CA ILE A 122 18.32 14.23 19.53
C ILE A 122 18.08 12.83 18.95
N THR A 123 17.56 12.78 17.72
CA THR A 123 17.35 11.56 16.93
C THR A 123 18.11 11.68 15.60
N TYR A 124 18.05 10.64 14.75
CA TYR A 124 18.69 10.68 13.44
C TYR A 124 18.02 11.64 12.46
N LEU A 125 16.70 11.85 12.58
CA LEU A 125 15.93 12.59 11.58
C LEU A 125 16.33 14.08 11.48
N PRO A 126 16.52 14.84 12.57
CA PRO A 126 17.06 16.21 12.50
C PRO A 126 18.44 16.29 11.86
N ILE A 127 19.28 15.27 12.06
CA ILE A 127 20.60 15.19 11.41
C ILE A 127 20.42 14.94 9.90
N ILE A 128 19.59 13.97 9.51
CA ILE A 128 19.28 13.68 8.10
C ILE A 128 18.68 14.88 7.39
N MET A 129 17.76 15.62 8.03
CA MET A 129 17.20 16.86 7.51
C MET A 129 18.29 17.89 7.23
N LYS A 130 19.29 18.02 8.12
CA LYS A 130 20.40 18.94 7.90
C LYS A 130 21.33 18.46 6.79
N LEU A 131 21.60 17.15 6.70
CA LEU A 131 22.39 16.55 5.62
C LEU A 131 21.70 16.66 4.25
N LEU A 132 20.37 16.73 4.22
CA LEU A 132 19.60 16.90 2.99
C LEU A 132 19.74 18.29 2.37
N VAL A 133 19.98 19.34 3.16
CA VAL A 133 20.06 20.72 2.65
C VAL A 133 21.04 20.87 1.47
N PRO A 134 22.33 20.49 1.57
CA PRO A 134 23.24 20.58 0.44
C PRO A 134 22.86 19.65 -0.71
N VAL A 135 22.25 18.50 -0.42
CA VAL A 135 21.77 17.57 -1.46
C VAL A 135 20.62 18.19 -2.26
N LEU A 136 19.63 18.78 -1.59
CA LEU A 136 18.49 19.43 -2.24
C LEU A 136 18.92 20.63 -3.08
N ARG A 137 19.96 21.36 -2.65
CA ARG A 137 20.56 22.44 -3.46
C ARG A 137 21.27 21.92 -4.72
N GLN A 138 21.97 20.79 -4.60
CA GLN A 138 22.61 20.15 -5.75
C GLN A 138 21.60 19.53 -6.72
N TYR A 139 20.47 19.05 -6.19
CA TYR A 139 19.43 18.39 -6.95
C TYR A 139 18.08 19.15 -6.83
N PRO A 140 17.96 20.38 -7.35
CA PRO A 140 16.80 21.23 -7.13
C PRO A 140 15.47 20.65 -7.65
N MET A 141 15.48 19.82 -8.70
CA MET A 141 14.25 19.20 -9.24
C MET A 141 13.51 18.29 -8.24
N VAL A 142 14.16 17.79 -7.19
CA VAL A 142 13.44 17.06 -6.13
C VAL A 142 12.90 17.98 -5.04
N ASN A 143 13.43 19.21 -4.89
CA ASN A 143 12.91 20.25 -4.00
C ASN A 143 11.94 21.16 -4.75
N ALA A 144 10.87 20.56 -5.27
CA ALA A 144 10.01 21.20 -6.25
C ALA A 144 8.57 20.70 -6.15
N ASN A 145 7.65 21.51 -6.67
CA ASN A 145 6.25 21.14 -6.86
C ASN A 145 5.90 21.15 -8.35
N VAL A 146 4.94 20.31 -8.75
CA VAL A 146 4.36 20.32 -10.10
C VAL A 146 3.06 21.12 -10.12
N ASP A 147 2.95 22.08 -11.04
CA ASP A 147 1.70 22.71 -11.42
C ASP A 147 1.20 22.06 -12.71
N ASP A 148 0.37 21.03 -12.59
CA ASP A 148 -0.20 20.31 -13.74
C ASP A 148 -1.14 21.20 -14.58
N GLU A 149 -1.74 22.25 -14.00
CA GLU A 149 -2.65 23.13 -14.74
C GLU A 149 -1.88 24.05 -15.70
N LYS A 150 -0.72 24.54 -15.26
CA LYS A 150 0.18 25.37 -16.09
C LYS A 150 1.22 24.57 -16.86
N GLY A 151 1.45 23.31 -16.49
CA GLY A 151 2.52 22.49 -17.06
C GLY A 151 3.91 22.95 -16.62
N GLU A 152 4.06 23.41 -15.37
CA GLU A 152 5.29 24.00 -14.86
C GLU A 152 5.83 23.23 -13.64
N VAL A 153 7.16 23.28 -13.45
CA VAL A 153 7.82 22.81 -12.23
C VAL A 153 8.25 24.05 -11.43
N ILE A 154 7.75 24.15 -10.20
CA ILE A 154 8.05 25.23 -9.28
C ILE A 154 9.22 24.79 -8.41
N LEU A 155 10.39 25.40 -8.63
CA LEU A 155 11.61 25.14 -7.85
C LEU A 155 11.66 26.05 -6.62
N PHE A 156 12.05 25.48 -5.48
CA PHE A 156 12.20 26.23 -4.23
C PHE A 156 13.66 26.35 -3.83
N GLN A 157 14.03 27.54 -3.34
CA GLN A 157 15.33 27.79 -2.72
C GLN A 157 15.33 27.44 -1.23
N GLU A 158 14.19 27.65 -0.55
CA GLU A 158 14.02 27.21 0.83
C GLU A 158 13.87 25.68 0.89
N CYS A 159 14.37 25.08 1.97
CA CYS A 159 14.17 23.66 2.26
C CYS A 159 13.08 23.52 3.33
N ASN A 160 11.83 23.33 2.91
CA ASN A 160 10.72 23.07 3.80
C ASN A 160 10.38 21.59 3.78
N ILE A 161 10.77 20.88 4.84
CA ILE A 161 10.70 19.42 4.87
C ILE A 161 9.44 18.96 5.60
N GLY A 162 8.52 18.36 4.84
CA GLY A 162 7.40 17.60 5.37
C GLY A 162 7.88 16.32 6.05
N VAL A 163 7.38 16.01 7.24
CA VAL A 163 7.70 14.77 7.94
C VAL A 163 6.43 14.00 8.23
N ALA A 164 6.34 12.78 7.71
CA ALA A 164 5.19 11.92 7.95
C ALA A 164 5.11 11.50 9.42
N VAL A 165 3.98 11.80 10.06
CA VAL A 165 3.67 11.44 11.44
C VAL A 165 2.43 10.56 11.47
N ASP A 166 2.55 9.42 12.14
CA ASP A 166 1.43 8.54 12.44
C ASP A 166 0.60 9.14 13.58
N ALA A 167 -0.62 9.55 13.29
CA ALA A 167 -1.57 10.13 14.24
C ALA A 167 -2.84 9.27 14.30
N PRO A 168 -3.63 9.33 15.39
CA PRO A 168 -4.78 8.43 15.60
C PRO A 168 -5.80 8.43 14.46
N GLU A 169 -6.03 9.60 13.84
CA GLU A 169 -7.00 9.79 12.75
C GLU A 169 -6.44 9.44 11.36
N GLY A 170 -5.12 9.19 11.27
CA GLY A 170 -4.40 8.87 10.04
C GLY A 170 -3.07 9.60 9.93
N LEU A 171 -2.31 9.25 8.89
CA LEU A 171 -1.03 9.87 8.58
C LEU A 171 -1.20 11.37 8.27
N THR A 172 -0.39 12.20 8.90
CA THR A 172 -0.30 13.64 8.62
C THR A 172 1.13 14.01 8.29
N VAL A 173 1.34 15.12 7.56
CA VAL A 173 2.66 15.56 7.12
C VAL A 173 2.89 17.01 7.55
N PRO A 174 3.20 17.28 8.84
CA PRO A 174 3.65 18.60 9.25
C PRO A 174 4.98 18.98 8.60
N VAL A 175 5.20 20.27 8.40
CA VAL A 175 6.33 20.84 7.66
C VAL A 175 7.25 21.60 8.59
N VAL A 176 8.51 21.18 8.65
CA VAL A 176 9.59 21.97 9.28
C VAL A 176 10.14 22.93 8.23
N LYS A 177 9.90 24.22 8.41
CA LYS A 177 10.24 25.27 7.43
C LYS A 177 11.68 25.75 7.56
N ASN A 178 12.28 26.24 6.48
CA ASN A 178 13.60 26.90 6.46
C ASN A 178 14.71 26.05 7.12
N VAL A 179 14.77 24.75 6.83
CA VAL A 179 15.69 23.81 7.45
C VAL A 179 17.15 24.22 7.27
N GLU A 180 17.47 24.86 6.15
CA GLU A 180 18.80 25.38 5.84
C GLU A 180 19.30 26.40 6.87
N SER A 181 18.40 27.19 7.46
CA SER A 181 18.70 28.23 8.43
C SER A 181 18.86 27.74 9.88
N LYS A 182 18.52 26.48 10.15
CA LYS A 182 18.41 25.93 11.52
C LYS A 182 19.55 24.98 11.86
N ASP A 183 19.91 24.94 13.14
CA ASP A 183 20.79 23.89 13.67
C ASP A 183 20.00 22.62 14.01
N VAL A 184 20.72 21.50 14.25
CA VAL A 184 20.11 20.20 14.52
C VAL A 184 19.29 20.14 15.81
N PHE A 185 19.59 21.00 16.79
CA PHE A 185 18.85 21.03 18.07
C PHE A 185 17.52 21.78 17.92
N THR A 186 17.52 22.86 17.15
CA THR A 186 16.33 23.62 16.76
C THR A 186 15.40 22.73 15.93
N LEU A 187 15.95 22.04 14.94
CA LEU A 187 15.21 21.05 14.14
C LEU A 187 14.61 19.94 15.00
N ALA A 188 15.37 19.40 15.96
CA ALA A 188 14.88 18.37 16.86
C ALA A 188 13.69 18.85 17.72
N ARG A 189 13.77 20.07 18.26
CA ARG A 189 12.71 20.67 19.07
C ARG A 189 11.45 20.94 18.26
N GLU A 190 11.58 21.54 17.09
CA GLU A 190 10.42 21.84 16.22
C GLU A 190 9.74 20.57 15.72
N LEU A 191 10.53 19.57 15.32
CA LEU A 191 10.01 18.28 14.90
C LEU A 191 9.22 17.60 16.02
N GLU A 192 9.73 17.64 17.26
CA GLU A 192 9.04 17.09 18.42
C GLU A 192 7.71 17.80 18.69
N GLN A 193 7.71 19.14 18.65
CA GLN A 193 6.50 19.95 18.82
C GLN A 193 5.45 19.66 17.75
N LEU A 194 5.83 19.62 16.48
CA LEU A 194 4.93 19.30 15.37
C LEU A 194 4.40 17.87 15.46
N SER A 195 5.26 16.92 15.80
CA SER A 195 4.86 15.52 16.00
C SER A 195 3.83 15.38 17.13
N GLU A 196 4.01 16.15 18.20
CA GLU A 196 3.07 16.12 19.32
C GLU A 196 1.74 16.81 18.98
N LYS A 197 1.78 17.97 18.30
CA LYS A 197 0.56 18.59 17.75
C LYS A 197 -0.20 17.64 16.83
N ALA A 198 0.50 16.90 15.97
CA ALA A 198 -0.07 15.91 15.06
C ALA A 198 -0.81 14.81 15.84
N ARG A 199 -0.14 14.19 16.82
CA ARG A 199 -0.75 13.15 17.67
C ARG A 199 -1.95 13.65 18.48
N GLN A 200 -1.94 14.93 18.87
CA GLN A 200 -3.05 15.57 19.58
C GLN A 200 -4.17 16.08 18.64
N GLY A 201 -4.02 15.99 17.32
CA GLY A 201 -4.99 16.53 16.36
C GLY A 201 -5.08 18.06 16.36
N LYS A 202 -3.98 18.75 16.73
CA LYS A 202 -3.91 20.22 16.91
C LYS A 202 -3.04 20.92 15.85
N LEU A 203 -2.75 20.25 14.73
CA LEU A 203 -2.05 20.91 13.62
C LEU A 203 -2.91 22.03 13.05
N SER A 204 -2.29 23.20 12.86
CA SER A 204 -2.87 24.29 12.10
C SER A 204 -2.68 24.09 10.60
N LEU A 205 -3.37 24.88 9.79
CA LEU A 205 -3.15 24.89 8.34
C LEU A 205 -1.72 25.30 7.96
N ASP A 206 -1.10 26.18 8.76
CA ASP A 206 0.27 26.62 8.51
C ASP A 206 1.29 25.52 8.79
N ASP A 207 1.00 24.64 9.76
CA ASP A 207 1.86 23.52 10.13
C ASP A 207 1.95 22.46 9.02
N VAL A 208 1.00 22.39 8.07
CA VAL A 208 0.93 21.33 7.02
C VAL A 208 1.07 21.88 5.60
N ARG A 209 1.38 23.16 5.44
CA ARG A 209 1.51 23.83 4.13
C ARG A 209 2.94 24.28 3.87
N GLY A 210 3.24 24.45 2.58
CA GLY A 210 4.53 24.97 2.11
C GLY A 210 5.65 23.95 2.12
N GLY A 211 5.33 22.65 2.19
CA GLY A 211 6.30 21.57 1.97
C GLY A 211 6.84 21.61 0.55
N THR A 212 8.14 21.37 0.42
CA THR A 212 8.88 21.34 -0.86
C THR A 212 9.57 20.00 -1.08
N PHE A 213 9.73 19.21 -0.02
CA PHE A 213 10.23 17.84 -0.02
C PHE A 213 9.70 17.11 1.22
N SER A 214 9.45 15.81 1.13
CA SER A 214 8.94 15.02 2.26
C SER A 214 9.91 13.92 2.72
N ILE A 215 9.83 13.56 4.00
CA ILE A 215 10.46 12.38 4.58
C ILE A 215 9.40 11.52 5.27
N THR A 216 9.49 10.20 5.09
CA THR A 216 8.79 9.22 5.91
C THR A 216 9.77 8.25 6.57
N ASN A 217 9.67 8.12 7.88
CA ASN A 217 10.56 7.27 8.67
C ASN A 217 9.82 6.05 9.22
N TYR A 218 9.58 5.07 8.37
CA TYR A 218 9.04 3.78 8.80
C TYR A 218 10.04 2.99 9.66
N GLY A 219 11.33 3.34 9.66
CA GLY A 219 12.33 2.76 10.55
C GLY A 219 12.03 2.98 12.04
N ALA A 220 11.38 4.09 12.40
CA ALA A 220 10.96 4.37 13.77
C ALA A 220 9.94 3.37 14.33
N ILE A 221 9.18 2.70 13.45
CA ILE A 221 8.19 1.66 13.79
C ILE A 221 8.66 0.25 13.41
N GLY A 222 9.95 0.08 13.09
CA GLY A 222 10.56 -1.21 12.76
C GLY A 222 10.45 -1.64 11.30
N GLY A 223 9.95 -0.77 10.42
CA GLY A 223 9.89 -1.01 8.98
C GLY A 223 11.29 -1.05 8.36
N LEU A 224 11.51 -1.97 7.41
CA LEU A 224 12.79 -2.12 6.74
C LEU A 224 12.89 -1.31 5.44
N ARG A 225 11.93 -1.52 4.54
CA ARG A 225 11.88 -0.93 3.20
C ARG A 225 10.42 -0.62 2.85
N GLY A 226 10.18 0.44 2.09
CA GLY A 226 8.87 0.75 1.54
C GLY A 226 8.96 1.64 0.31
N THR A 227 7.90 1.65 -0.51
CA THR A 227 7.72 2.57 -1.64
C THR A 227 6.80 3.71 -1.18
N PRO A 228 7.36 4.81 -0.64
CA PRO A 228 6.54 5.92 -0.16
C PRO A 228 5.76 6.59 -1.30
N ILE A 229 4.57 7.13 -1.00
CA ILE A 229 3.79 7.93 -1.96
C ILE A 229 4.14 9.40 -1.71
N ILE A 230 4.44 10.16 -2.77
CA ILE A 230 4.76 11.59 -2.67
C ILE A 230 3.59 12.37 -2.06
N ASN A 231 3.91 13.43 -1.32
CA ASN A 231 2.92 14.40 -0.87
C ASN A 231 2.62 15.40 -1.99
N TYR A 232 1.89 14.95 -3.01
CA TYR A 232 1.58 15.76 -4.19
C TYR A 232 1.01 17.14 -3.79
N PRO A 233 1.47 18.26 -4.37
CA PRO A 233 2.23 18.37 -5.62
C PRO A 233 3.76 18.30 -5.50
N GLU A 234 4.31 17.96 -4.33
CA GLU A 234 5.77 17.75 -4.18
C GLU A 234 6.27 16.67 -5.15
N VAL A 235 7.44 16.87 -5.74
CA VAL A 235 8.01 15.95 -6.74
C VAL A 235 8.58 14.68 -6.12
N ALA A 236 9.06 14.71 -4.88
CA ALA A 236 9.81 13.61 -4.29
C ALA A 236 9.60 13.43 -2.78
N ILE A 237 9.81 12.20 -2.31
CA ILE A 237 9.78 11.81 -0.91
C ILE A 237 10.89 10.80 -0.59
N LEU A 238 11.60 11.02 0.52
CA LEU A 238 12.58 10.10 1.07
C LEU A 238 11.96 9.16 2.12
N GLY A 239 12.13 7.86 1.95
CA GLY A 239 11.89 6.84 2.96
C GLY A 239 13.17 6.45 3.69
N THR A 240 13.14 6.44 5.02
CA THR A 240 14.25 5.94 5.86
C THR A 240 13.83 4.68 6.62
N GLY A 241 14.56 3.59 6.41
CA GLY A 241 14.36 2.31 7.09
C GLY A 241 15.01 2.21 8.46
N ARG A 242 14.67 1.14 9.19
CA ARG A 242 15.32 0.83 10.46
C ARG A 242 16.83 0.63 10.24
N ILE A 243 17.63 1.06 11.21
CA ILE A 243 19.05 0.74 11.22
C ILE A 243 19.23 -0.63 11.83
N GLU A 244 19.84 -1.57 11.10
CA GLU A 244 20.12 -2.93 11.58
C GLU A 244 21.53 -3.39 11.22
N LYS A 245 22.13 -4.25 12.06
CA LYS A 245 23.44 -4.83 11.78
C LYS A 245 23.34 -5.82 10.62
N ARG A 246 24.17 -5.66 9.60
CA ARG A 246 24.24 -6.54 8.43
C ARG A 246 25.69 -6.89 8.07
N PRO A 247 25.96 -8.10 7.54
CA PRO A 247 27.23 -8.38 6.88
C PRO A 247 27.31 -7.60 5.57
N VAL A 248 28.37 -6.82 5.40
CA VAL A 248 28.67 -6.06 4.18
C VAL A 248 30.14 -6.19 3.82
N VAL A 249 30.45 -6.08 2.53
CA VAL A 249 31.82 -6.09 2.03
C VAL A 249 32.40 -4.68 2.15
N VAL A 250 33.54 -4.53 2.83
CA VAL A 250 34.31 -3.30 2.95
C VAL A 250 35.73 -3.59 2.49
N GLY A 251 36.14 -3.03 1.34
CA GLY A 251 37.32 -3.50 0.63
C GLY A 251 37.11 -4.94 0.17
N ASP A 252 37.97 -5.86 0.59
CA ASP A 252 37.88 -7.29 0.28
C ASP A 252 37.41 -8.14 1.49
N GLU A 253 36.97 -7.50 2.58
CA GLU A 253 36.55 -8.19 3.81
C GLU A 253 35.05 -8.06 4.11
N ILE A 254 34.46 -9.14 4.63
CA ILE A 254 33.08 -9.10 5.16
C ILE A 254 33.13 -8.57 6.59
N THR A 255 32.47 -7.44 6.84
CA THR A 255 32.34 -6.82 8.16
C THR A 255 30.88 -6.62 8.54
N VAL A 256 30.58 -6.60 9.84
CA VAL A 256 29.23 -6.28 10.33
C VAL A 256 29.11 -4.77 10.49
N ARG A 257 28.19 -4.14 9.77
CA ARG A 257 27.92 -2.69 9.84
C ARG A 257 26.46 -2.39 10.15
N PRO A 258 26.16 -1.29 10.87
CA PRO A 258 24.81 -0.79 11.02
C PRO A 258 24.35 -0.16 9.70
N ILE A 259 23.42 -0.80 9.00
CA ILE A 259 22.94 -0.37 7.70
C ILE A 259 21.58 0.30 7.82
N MET A 260 21.45 1.49 7.22
CA MET A 260 20.18 2.18 7.01
C MET A 260 19.74 2.05 5.56
N GLU A 261 18.54 1.54 5.31
CA GLU A 261 17.97 1.54 3.96
C GLU A 261 17.33 2.87 3.62
N LEU A 262 17.52 3.29 2.37
CA LEU A 262 16.99 4.53 1.80
C LEU A 262 16.10 4.18 0.61
N ALA A 263 14.98 4.86 0.51
CA ALA A 263 14.08 4.78 -0.64
C ALA A 263 13.78 6.20 -1.14
N LEU A 264 14.05 6.51 -2.39
CA LEU A 264 13.59 7.76 -2.99
C LEU A 264 12.45 7.43 -3.95
N THR A 265 11.26 7.95 -3.67
CA THR A 265 10.17 7.96 -4.66
C THR A 265 10.03 9.34 -5.24
N ALA A 266 9.87 9.42 -6.56
CA ALA A 266 9.65 10.68 -7.25
C ALA A 266 8.71 10.51 -8.44
N ASP A 267 8.21 11.64 -8.93
CA ASP A 267 7.47 11.71 -10.18
C ASP A 267 8.42 11.58 -11.39
N HIS A 268 8.35 10.44 -12.08
CA HIS A 268 9.22 10.12 -13.22
C HIS A 268 8.93 10.99 -14.45
N ARG A 269 7.85 11.80 -14.43
CA ARG A 269 7.65 12.85 -15.44
C ARG A 269 8.67 13.97 -15.32
N ILE A 270 9.22 14.17 -14.11
CA ILE A 270 10.04 15.35 -13.74
C ILE A 270 11.50 14.98 -13.53
N VAL A 271 11.77 13.84 -12.86
CA VAL A 271 13.13 13.36 -12.60
C VAL A 271 13.31 11.95 -13.14
N ASP A 272 14.49 11.66 -13.68
CA ASP A 272 14.83 10.34 -14.19
C ASP A 272 15.65 9.51 -13.19
N GLY A 273 15.83 8.22 -13.50
CA GLY A 273 16.56 7.30 -12.63
C GLY A 273 18.01 7.70 -12.36
N GLY A 274 18.70 8.31 -13.33
CA GLY A 274 20.08 8.76 -13.15
C GLY A 274 20.18 9.91 -12.13
N TYR A 275 19.26 10.87 -12.25
CA TYR A 275 19.14 11.98 -11.31
C TYR A 275 18.81 11.52 -9.90
N MET A 276 17.85 10.59 -9.77
CA MET A 276 17.46 9.99 -8.50
C MET A 276 18.62 9.21 -7.86
N SER A 277 19.34 8.40 -8.64
CA SER A 277 20.51 7.65 -8.16
C SER A 277 21.62 8.61 -7.72
N GLY A 278 21.86 9.70 -8.45
CA GLY A 278 22.77 10.76 -8.04
C GLY A 278 22.40 11.34 -6.67
N PHE A 279 21.12 11.68 -6.48
CA PHE A 279 20.61 12.18 -5.19
C PHE A 279 20.89 11.20 -4.04
N LEU A 280 20.52 9.93 -4.19
CA LEU A 280 20.73 8.93 -3.15
C LEU A 280 22.22 8.67 -2.89
N ASN A 281 23.05 8.64 -3.93
CA ASN A 281 24.50 8.49 -3.79
C ASN A 281 25.14 9.65 -3.01
N THR A 282 24.74 10.89 -3.30
CA THR A 282 25.23 12.05 -2.54
C THR A 282 24.76 12.00 -1.09
N LEU A 283 23.47 11.72 -0.85
CA LEU A 283 22.94 11.60 0.52
C LEU A 283 23.62 10.48 1.30
N LYS A 284 23.82 9.31 0.67
CA LYS A 284 24.56 8.17 1.22
C LYS A 284 25.97 8.59 1.64
N LYS A 285 26.70 9.29 0.78
CA LYS A 285 28.05 9.81 1.09
C LYS A 285 28.04 10.70 2.33
N TYR A 286 27.02 11.55 2.50
CA TYR A 286 26.88 12.40 3.69
C TYR A 286 26.43 11.64 4.94
N ILE A 287 25.61 10.60 4.81
CA ILE A 287 25.27 9.74 5.96
C ILE A 287 26.50 8.95 6.44
N GLU A 288 27.28 8.41 5.50
CA GLU A 288 28.50 7.65 5.78
C GLU A 288 29.63 8.56 6.27
N ASN A 289 29.60 9.85 5.90
CA ASN A 289 30.60 10.85 6.28
C ASN A 289 29.96 12.23 6.56
N PRO A 290 29.28 12.41 7.71
CA PRO A 290 28.53 13.64 8.00
C PRO A 290 29.35 14.92 7.97
N GLY A 291 30.65 14.84 8.26
CA GLY A 291 31.57 15.99 8.19
C GLY A 291 31.69 16.61 6.79
N TYR A 292 31.44 15.84 5.72
CA TYR A 292 31.50 16.38 4.35
C TYR A 292 30.38 17.38 4.05
N ALA A 293 29.19 17.18 4.63
CA ALA A 293 28.07 18.10 4.43
C ALA A 293 28.31 19.46 5.08
N ALA A 294 29.21 19.55 6.07
CA ALA A 294 29.57 20.82 6.72
C ALA A 294 30.59 21.64 5.91
N MET A 295 31.20 21.06 4.87
CA MET A 295 32.22 21.71 4.04
C MET A 295 31.64 22.35 2.78
N VAL A 296 30.31 22.24 2.56
CA VAL A 296 29.57 22.73 1.39
C VAL A 296 28.38 23.60 1.81
#